data_AF-A0A2N1SXP7-F1
#
_entry.id   AF-A0A2N1SXP7-F1
#
_cell.length_a   1.000
_cell.length_b   1.000
_cell.length_c   1.000
_cell.angle_alpha   90.00
_cell.angle_beta   90.00
_cell.angle_gamma   90.00
#
_symmetry.space_group_name_H-M   'P 1'
#
loop_
_entity.id
_entity.type
_entity.pdbx_description
1 polymer ?
#
loop_
_entity_poly.entity_id
_entity_poly.type
_entity_poly.pdbx_seq_one_letter_code
_entity_poly.pdbx_strand_id
1 'polypeptide(L)'
;MTKESATSSKENAQSTKLSIAKMISTNVEEFRTEASKVFGAFSKKERSILKKLDGKCVESQSVLAAWENELLPLNNNLEEKHKDANFKKSLAKNLYLDKDEIQAELDQIITKRKAEILNKFILGVYPINKKFKKSVYKKQRKHLRMLVSKPEADILQLKNHQTDYLAYKAAAKKNNIAVIDPCDSKSVRKKVILQIEAEQRQVLTAESDRLYEIKNRLNSITAMSGGVLIDILDKKWDLITILSLRDQYEKAISKLPKKDANNAIKRLEIFDKETSSFRNEQTNKLVINAEQVSLATARTITKDIDSILLRVFDLTDKQKDQLTQNSKEYSELNKEQAAIIEKQNKRLNR
;
A
#
# COMPACT_ATOMS: atom_id res chain seq x y z
N MET A 1 -5.19 -29.55 -22.73
CA MET A 1 -4.93 -28.09 -22.70
C MET A 1 -5.93 -27.29 -21.83
N THR A 2 -6.87 -27.91 -21.11
CA THR A 2 -7.87 -27.21 -20.25
C THR A 2 -7.47 -27.06 -18.78
N LYS A 3 -6.41 -27.73 -18.31
CA LYS A 3 -5.93 -27.59 -16.92
C LYS A 3 -5.03 -26.37 -16.72
N GLU A 4 -4.24 -25.97 -17.73
CA GLU A 4 -3.29 -24.86 -17.64
C GLU A 4 -3.95 -23.47 -17.68
N SER A 5 -5.09 -23.31 -18.38
CA SER A 5 -5.84 -22.04 -18.40
C SER A 5 -6.57 -21.76 -17.08
N ALA A 6 -7.04 -22.82 -16.39
CA ALA A 6 -7.72 -22.70 -15.10
C ALA A 6 -6.76 -22.43 -13.93
N THR A 7 -5.52 -22.92 -13.99
CA THR A 7 -4.45 -22.57 -13.01
C THR A 7 -3.92 -21.16 -13.25
N SER A 8 -3.69 -20.75 -14.50
CA SER A 8 -3.25 -19.39 -14.84
C SER A 8 -4.25 -18.30 -14.41
N SER A 9 -5.56 -18.54 -14.56
CA SER A 9 -6.61 -17.62 -14.11
C SER A 9 -6.68 -17.49 -12.57
N LYS A 10 -6.44 -18.58 -11.84
CA LYS A 10 -6.43 -18.58 -10.36
C LYS A 10 -5.18 -17.90 -9.79
N GLU A 11 -4.01 -18.15 -10.38
CA GLU A 11 -2.75 -17.51 -9.97
C GLU A 11 -2.77 -16.01 -10.25
N ASN A 12 -3.29 -15.58 -11.41
CA ASN A 12 -3.47 -14.16 -11.71
C ASN A 12 -4.47 -13.49 -10.76
N ALA A 13 -5.61 -14.11 -10.47
CA ALA A 13 -6.59 -13.56 -9.52
C ALA A 13 -6.04 -13.44 -8.09
N GLN A 14 -5.16 -14.36 -7.68
CA GLN A 14 -4.51 -14.34 -6.36
C GLN A 14 -3.38 -13.29 -6.31
N SER A 15 -2.61 -13.14 -7.38
CA SER A 15 -1.60 -12.08 -7.55
C SER A 15 -2.23 -10.69 -7.52
N THR A 16 -3.33 -10.47 -8.25
CA THR A 16 -4.05 -9.18 -8.26
C THR A 16 -4.64 -8.86 -6.88
N LYS A 17 -5.18 -9.85 -6.15
CA LYS A 17 -5.68 -9.65 -4.78
C LYS A 17 -4.57 -9.29 -3.78
N LEU A 18 -3.42 -9.96 -3.87
CA LEU A 18 -2.24 -9.66 -3.04
C LEU A 18 -1.68 -8.27 -3.35
N SER A 19 -1.65 -7.89 -4.62
CA SER A 19 -1.25 -6.56 -5.07
C SER A 19 -2.19 -5.46 -4.53
N ILE A 20 -3.50 -5.65 -4.63
CA ILE A 20 -4.50 -4.70 -4.10
C ILE A 20 -4.38 -4.56 -2.58
N ALA A 21 -4.22 -5.67 -1.85
CA ALA A 21 -4.06 -5.63 -0.39
C ALA A 21 -2.79 -4.88 0.03
N LYS A 22 -1.69 -5.09 -0.70
CA LYS A 22 -0.43 -4.36 -0.49
C LYS A 22 -0.60 -2.86 -0.73
N MET A 23 -1.25 -2.46 -1.84
CA MET A 23 -1.52 -1.05 -2.13
C MET A 23 -2.33 -0.38 -1.02
N ILE A 24 -3.40 -1.02 -0.53
CA ILE A 24 -4.23 -0.48 0.55
C ILE A 24 -3.42 -0.30 1.84
N SER A 25 -2.58 -1.28 2.19
CA SER A 25 -1.77 -1.22 3.42
C SER A 25 -0.64 -0.18 3.37
N THR A 26 -0.12 0.11 2.17
CA THR A 26 1.05 1.00 2.00
C THR A 26 0.62 2.42 1.66
N ASN A 27 -0.34 2.59 0.74
CA ASN A 27 -0.79 3.89 0.26
C ASN A 27 -2.21 3.87 -0.31
N VAL A 28 -3.16 4.37 0.48
CA VAL A 28 -4.59 4.46 0.10
C VAL A 28 -4.81 5.35 -1.13
N GLU A 29 -4.01 6.39 -1.35
CA GLU A 29 -4.17 7.29 -2.51
C GLU A 29 -3.73 6.63 -3.81
N GLU A 30 -2.68 5.82 -3.80
CA GLU A 30 -2.30 5.01 -4.96
C GLU A 30 -3.42 4.03 -5.31
N PHE A 31 -3.99 3.36 -4.30
CA PHE A 31 -5.16 2.52 -4.50
C PHE A 31 -6.34 3.29 -5.11
N ARG A 32 -6.65 4.50 -4.64
CA ARG A 32 -7.72 5.35 -5.20
C ARG A 32 -7.49 5.69 -6.67
N THR A 33 -6.28 6.09 -7.03
CA THR A 33 -5.95 6.45 -8.41
C THR A 33 -6.09 5.25 -9.35
N GLU A 34 -5.57 4.09 -8.96
CA GLU A 34 -5.64 2.89 -9.78
C GLU A 34 -7.07 2.35 -9.88
N ALA A 35 -7.81 2.32 -8.76
CA ALA A 35 -9.21 1.93 -8.75
C ALA A 35 -10.07 2.86 -9.62
N SER A 36 -9.81 4.18 -9.62
CA SER A 36 -10.49 5.15 -10.47
C SER A 36 -10.22 4.88 -11.96
N LYS A 37 -8.98 4.53 -12.34
CA LYS A 37 -8.65 4.12 -13.73
C LYS A 37 -9.40 2.86 -14.13
N VAL A 38 -9.41 1.83 -13.28
CA VAL A 38 -10.14 0.57 -13.53
C VAL A 38 -11.64 0.84 -13.66
N PHE A 39 -12.19 1.70 -12.81
CA PHE A 39 -13.60 2.10 -12.91
C PHE A 39 -13.89 2.87 -14.19
N GLY A 40 -12.95 3.73 -14.64
CA GLY A 40 -13.04 4.45 -15.90
C GLY A 40 -12.96 3.54 -17.13
N ALA A 41 -12.11 2.51 -17.10
CA ALA A 41 -11.96 1.54 -18.19
C ALA A 41 -13.26 0.75 -18.42
N PHE A 42 -13.99 0.42 -17.36
CA PHE A 42 -15.30 -0.20 -17.47
C PHE A 42 -16.40 0.82 -17.77
N SER A 43 -16.70 1.01 -19.04
CA SER A 43 -17.58 2.07 -19.53
C SER A 43 -19.06 1.90 -19.13
N LYS A 44 -19.83 3.00 -19.16
CA LYS A 44 -21.29 2.95 -18.91
C LYS A 44 -22.03 2.01 -19.88
N LYS A 45 -21.57 1.90 -21.13
CA LYS A 45 -22.20 1.04 -22.15
C LYS A 45 -22.02 -0.43 -21.80
N GLU A 46 -20.80 -0.82 -21.45
CA GLU A 46 -20.47 -2.19 -21.02
C GLU A 46 -21.23 -2.57 -19.74
N ARG A 47 -21.25 -1.69 -18.73
CA ARG A 47 -22.06 -1.86 -17.52
C ARG A 47 -23.54 -2.07 -17.83
N SER A 48 -24.08 -1.29 -18.77
CA SER A 48 -25.47 -1.42 -19.20
C SER A 48 -25.76 -2.75 -19.89
N ILE A 49 -24.82 -3.25 -20.70
CA ILE A 49 -24.94 -4.55 -21.37
C ILE A 49 -25.00 -5.66 -20.31
N LEU A 50 -24.08 -5.67 -19.35
CA LEU A 50 -24.04 -6.69 -18.30
C LEU A 50 -25.27 -6.61 -17.39
N LYS A 51 -25.70 -5.40 -17.01
CA LYS A 51 -26.94 -5.20 -16.24
C LYS A 51 -28.20 -5.73 -16.94
N LYS A 52 -28.22 -5.74 -18.28
CA LYS A 52 -29.33 -6.31 -19.08
C LYS A 52 -29.30 -7.83 -19.14
N LEU A 53 -28.17 -8.46 -18.81
CA LEU A 53 -28.05 -9.90 -18.64
C LEU A 53 -28.52 -10.32 -17.26
N ASP A 54 -28.26 -9.51 -16.23
CA ASP A 54 -28.70 -9.82 -14.86
C ASP A 54 -30.20 -10.20 -14.81
N GLY A 55 -30.45 -11.38 -14.24
CA GLY A 55 -31.77 -11.95 -14.01
C GLY A 55 -32.02 -12.12 -12.51
N LYS A 56 -33.23 -12.57 -12.14
CA LYS A 56 -33.58 -12.79 -10.72
C LYS A 56 -32.67 -13.78 -9.98
N CYS A 57 -32.07 -14.72 -10.70
CA CYS A 57 -31.27 -15.81 -10.13
C CYS A 57 -29.97 -16.04 -10.91
N VAL A 58 -29.64 -15.17 -11.87
CA VAL A 58 -28.48 -15.33 -12.76
C VAL A 58 -27.75 -14.01 -12.80
N GLU A 59 -26.50 -14.02 -12.38
CA GLU A 59 -25.60 -12.86 -12.42
C GLU A 59 -24.82 -12.83 -13.73
N SER A 60 -24.59 -11.64 -14.28
CA SER A 60 -23.80 -11.45 -15.50
C SER A 60 -22.40 -12.08 -15.43
N GLN A 61 -21.76 -12.09 -14.26
CA GLN A 61 -20.48 -12.77 -14.06
C GLN A 61 -20.58 -14.28 -14.33
N SER A 62 -21.63 -14.93 -13.85
CA SER A 62 -21.89 -16.36 -14.10
C SER A 62 -22.17 -16.63 -15.58
N VAL A 63 -22.84 -15.70 -16.27
CA VAL A 63 -23.10 -15.80 -17.71
C VAL A 63 -21.81 -15.75 -18.52
N LEU A 64 -20.91 -14.81 -18.21
CA LEU A 64 -19.61 -14.72 -18.88
C LEU A 64 -18.72 -15.92 -18.57
N ALA A 65 -18.74 -16.43 -17.34
CA ALA A 65 -18.03 -17.65 -16.97
C ALA A 65 -18.58 -18.87 -17.72
N ALA A 66 -19.91 -19.00 -17.86
CA ALA A 66 -20.52 -20.08 -18.65
C ALA A 66 -20.17 -19.96 -20.14
N TRP A 67 -20.13 -18.73 -20.69
CA TRP A 67 -19.73 -18.51 -22.07
C TRP A 67 -18.30 -18.99 -22.34
N GLU A 68 -17.35 -18.63 -21.48
CA GLU A 68 -15.94 -19.01 -21.64
C GLU A 68 -15.71 -20.51 -21.42
N ASN A 69 -16.41 -21.13 -20.46
CA ASN A 69 -16.16 -22.53 -20.10
C ASN A 69 -16.99 -23.53 -20.93
N GLU A 70 -18.17 -23.14 -21.42
CA GLU A 70 -19.08 -24.05 -22.11
C GLU A 70 -19.18 -23.74 -23.60
N LEU A 71 -19.41 -22.48 -23.99
CA LEU A 71 -19.68 -22.12 -25.38
C LEU A 71 -18.40 -21.96 -26.20
N LEU A 72 -17.42 -21.25 -25.66
CA LEU A 72 -16.17 -20.93 -26.36
C LEU A 72 -15.40 -22.19 -26.79
N PRO A 73 -15.20 -23.23 -25.94
CA PRO A 73 -14.47 -24.42 -26.34
C PRO A 73 -15.19 -25.22 -27.43
N LEU A 74 -16.53 -25.23 -27.41
CA LEU A 74 -17.33 -25.88 -28.45
C LEU A 74 -17.20 -25.17 -29.80
N ASN A 75 -17.19 -23.84 -29.79
CA ASN A 75 -16.96 -23.05 -31.01
C ASN A 75 -15.55 -23.25 -31.54
N ASN A 76 -14.53 -23.25 -30.66
CA ASN A 76 -13.14 -23.46 -31.07
C ASN A 76 -12.92 -24.86 -31.67
N ASN A 77 -13.51 -25.89 -31.07
CA ASN A 77 -13.44 -27.25 -31.63
C ASN A 77 -14.11 -27.32 -33.02
N LEU A 78 -15.27 -26.67 -33.21
CA LEU A 78 -15.90 -26.61 -34.53
C LEU A 78 -15.03 -25.87 -35.56
N GLU A 79 -14.36 -24.79 -35.17
CA GLU A 79 -13.41 -24.06 -36.02
C GLU A 79 -12.13 -24.87 -36.32
N GLU A 80 -11.63 -25.63 -35.36
CA GLU A 80 -10.50 -26.55 -35.58
C GLU A 80 -10.90 -27.64 -36.59
N LYS A 81 -12.09 -28.24 -36.44
CA LYS A 81 -12.63 -29.20 -37.40
C LYS A 81 -12.94 -28.59 -38.75
N HIS A 82 -13.31 -27.31 -38.79
CA HIS A 82 -13.45 -26.56 -40.04
C HIS A 82 -12.13 -26.46 -40.81
N LYS A 83 -11.01 -26.30 -40.09
CA LYS A 83 -9.68 -26.12 -40.67
C LYS A 83 -8.93 -27.43 -40.94
N ASP A 84 -9.37 -28.54 -40.35
CA ASP A 84 -8.73 -29.85 -40.48
C ASP A 84 -8.87 -30.45 -41.89
N ALA A 85 -7.74 -30.55 -42.61
CA ALA A 85 -7.69 -31.08 -43.96
C ALA A 85 -8.04 -32.58 -44.03
N ASN A 86 -7.77 -33.35 -42.97
CA ASN A 86 -8.11 -34.77 -42.93
C ASN A 86 -9.62 -34.97 -42.75
N PHE A 87 -10.25 -34.11 -41.93
CA PHE A 87 -11.70 -34.08 -41.78
C PHE A 87 -12.39 -33.77 -43.11
N LYS A 88 -11.94 -32.73 -43.83
CA LYS A 88 -12.47 -32.39 -45.18
C LYS A 88 -12.33 -33.54 -46.17
N LYS A 89 -11.16 -34.20 -46.23
CA LYS A 89 -10.92 -35.36 -47.11
C LYS A 89 -11.80 -36.56 -46.76
N SER A 90 -12.02 -36.83 -45.48
CA SER A 90 -12.91 -37.91 -45.05
C SER A 90 -14.36 -37.61 -45.42
N LEU A 91 -14.79 -36.36 -45.25
CA LEU A 91 -16.14 -35.93 -45.59
C LEU A 91 -16.38 -36.00 -47.10
N ALA A 92 -15.38 -35.57 -47.89
CA ALA A 92 -15.34 -35.70 -49.35
C ALA A 92 -15.61 -37.11 -49.83
N LYS A 93 -14.84 -38.05 -49.26
CA LYS A 93 -14.86 -39.45 -49.65
C LYS A 93 -16.18 -40.12 -49.27
N ASN A 94 -16.76 -39.76 -48.13
CA ASN A 94 -17.97 -40.39 -47.62
C ASN A 94 -19.25 -39.82 -48.25
N LEU A 95 -19.22 -38.59 -48.76
CA LEU A 95 -20.37 -37.93 -49.38
C LEU A 95 -20.29 -37.86 -50.92
N TYR A 96 -19.19 -38.30 -51.52
CA TYR A 96 -18.95 -38.27 -52.97
C TYR A 96 -19.09 -36.86 -53.57
N LEU A 97 -18.55 -35.86 -52.87
CA LEU A 97 -18.62 -34.45 -53.27
C LEU A 97 -17.27 -33.95 -53.78
N ASP A 98 -17.28 -32.94 -54.64
CA ASP A 98 -16.08 -32.24 -55.08
C ASP A 98 -15.53 -31.30 -54.00
N LYS A 99 -14.24 -30.97 -54.06
CA LYS A 99 -13.53 -30.17 -53.02
C LYS A 99 -14.21 -28.84 -52.71
N ASP A 100 -14.74 -28.16 -53.73
CA ASP A 100 -15.39 -26.86 -53.58
C ASP A 100 -16.82 -26.99 -53.03
N GLU A 101 -17.53 -28.06 -53.40
CA GLU A 101 -18.87 -28.38 -52.87
C GLU A 101 -18.80 -28.77 -51.39
N ILE A 102 -17.75 -29.50 -50.98
CA ILE A 102 -17.53 -29.86 -49.57
C ILE A 102 -17.29 -28.64 -48.73
N GLN A 103 -16.55 -27.64 -49.23
CA GLN A 103 -16.29 -26.42 -48.48
C GLN A 103 -17.61 -25.67 -48.22
N ALA A 104 -18.46 -25.53 -49.24
CA ALA A 104 -19.77 -24.90 -49.12
C ALA A 104 -20.71 -25.65 -48.15
N GLU A 105 -20.78 -26.99 -48.25
CA GLU A 105 -21.61 -27.82 -47.36
C GLU A 105 -21.09 -27.79 -45.91
N LEU A 106 -19.78 -27.83 -45.73
CA LEU A 106 -19.14 -27.76 -44.42
C LEU A 106 -19.36 -26.39 -43.76
N ASP A 107 -19.36 -25.30 -44.52
CA ASP A 107 -19.72 -23.96 -44.05
C ASP A 107 -21.19 -23.90 -43.57
N GLN A 108 -22.11 -24.51 -44.31
CA GLN A 108 -23.53 -24.60 -43.93
C GLN A 108 -23.74 -25.43 -42.66
N ILE A 109 -23.13 -26.62 -42.59
CA ILE A 109 -23.23 -27.53 -41.44
C ILE A 109 -22.69 -26.86 -40.18
N ILE A 110 -21.53 -26.21 -40.27
CA ILE A 110 -20.92 -25.51 -39.13
C ILE A 110 -21.77 -24.32 -38.70
N THR A 111 -22.31 -23.55 -39.64
CA THR A 111 -23.23 -22.44 -39.34
C THR A 111 -24.46 -22.94 -38.60
N LYS A 112 -25.10 -24.00 -39.09
CA LYS A 112 -26.26 -24.62 -38.44
C LYS A 112 -25.90 -25.14 -37.04
N ARG A 113 -24.76 -25.83 -36.92
CA ARG A 113 -24.33 -26.41 -35.65
C ARG A 113 -23.99 -25.35 -34.60
N LYS A 114 -23.31 -24.27 -34.99
CA LYS A 114 -23.08 -23.10 -34.12
C LYS A 114 -24.39 -22.50 -33.63
N ALA A 115 -25.39 -22.35 -34.51
CA ALA A 115 -26.71 -21.84 -34.12
C ALA A 115 -27.43 -22.77 -33.12
N GLU A 116 -27.34 -24.10 -33.30
CA GLU A 116 -27.89 -25.09 -32.37
C GLU A 116 -27.22 -25.03 -31.00
N ILE A 117 -25.87 -25.01 -30.96
CA ILE A 117 -25.10 -24.93 -29.72
C ILE A 117 -25.42 -23.64 -28.98
N LEU A 118 -25.45 -22.50 -29.70
CA LEU A 118 -25.82 -21.21 -29.13
C LEU A 118 -27.21 -21.25 -28.50
N ASN A 119 -28.20 -21.84 -29.19
CA ASN A 119 -29.55 -21.95 -28.64
C ASN A 119 -29.60 -22.87 -27.41
N LYS A 120 -28.87 -24.00 -27.41
CA LYS A 120 -28.77 -24.88 -26.24
C LYS A 120 -28.13 -24.16 -25.06
N PHE A 121 -27.03 -23.45 -25.28
CA PHE A 121 -26.34 -22.64 -24.27
C PHE A 121 -27.28 -21.59 -23.65
N ILE A 122 -27.97 -20.80 -24.48
CA ILE A 122 -28.92 -19.78 -24.01
C ILE A 122 -30.05 -20.40 -23.17
N LEU A 123 -30.54 -21.58 -23.54
CA LEU A 123 -31.57 -22.28 -22.79
C LEU A 123 -31.03 -22.90 -21.50
N GLY A 124 -29.75 -23.29 -21.46
CA GLY A 124 -29.06 -23.72 -20.25
C GLY A 124 -28.93 -22.58 -19.23
N VAL A 125 -28.44 -21.41 -19.68
CA VAL A 125 -28.29 -20.22 -18.83
C VAL A 125 -29.64 -19.62 -18.42
N TYR A 126 -30.61 -19.57 -19.35
CA TYR A 126 -31.94 -18.99 -19.12
C TYR A 126 -33.06 -19.98 -19.49
N PRO A 127 -33.39 -20.93 -18.58
CA PRO A 127 -34.32 -22.00 -18.86
C PRO A 127 -35.73 -21.51 -19.17
N ILE A 128 -36.41 -22.25 -20.05
CA ILE A 128 -37.84 -22.10 -20.29
C ILE A 128 -38.57 -23.01 -19.30
N ASN A 129 -38.77 -22.53 -18.08
CA ASN A 129 -39.50 -23.29 -17.07
C ASN A 129 -41.01 -23.05 -17.20
N LYS A 130 -41.86 -24.07 -16.98
CA LYS A 130 -43.32 -23.89 -16.89
C LYS A 130 -43.73 -23.13 -15.62
N LYS A 131 -42.94 -23.21 -14.54
CA LYS A 131 -43.19 -22.51 -13.26
C LYS A 131 -42.94 -21.00 -13.33
N PHE A 132 -42.03 -20.55 -14.19
CA PHE A 132 -41.76 -19.13 -14.43
C PHE A 132 -42.29 -18.80 -15.82
N LYS A 133 -43.37 -18.00 -15.94
CA LYS A 133 -43.99 -17.63 -17.22
C LYS A 133 -42.94 -17.47 -18.34
N LYS A 134 -43.17 -18.05 -19.53
CA LYS A 134 -42.25 -18.02 -20.72
C LYS A 134 -41.58 -16.64 -20.97
N SER A 135 -42.22 -15.56 -20.52
CA SER A 135 -41.78 -14.16 -20.66
C SER A 135 -40.64 -13.72 -19.73
N VAL A 136 -40.35 -14.39 -18.60
CA VAL A 136 -39.48 -13.84 -17.54
C VAL A 136 -38.07 -13.51 -18.04
N TYR A 137 -37.45 -14.44 -18.79
CA TYR A 137 -36.09 -14.27 -19.32
C TYR A 137 -36.05 -13.96 -20.83
N LYS A 138 -37.19 -13.60 -21.45
CA LYS A 138 -37.25 -13.37 -22.91
C LYS A 138 -36.30 -12.26 -23.36
N LYS A 139 -36.19 -11.18 -22.57
CA LYS A 139 -35.31 -10.04 -22.87
C LYS A 139 -33.84 -10.40 -22.66
N GLN A 140 -33.51 -11.08 -21.57
CA GLN A 140 -32.16 -11.54 -21.24
C GLN A 140 -31.61 -12.50 -22.31
N ARG A 141 -32.43 -13.45 -22.79
CA ARG A 141 -32.06 -14.33 -23.92
C ARG A 141 -31.75 -13.54 -25.19
N LYS A 142 -32.52 -12.49 -25.49
CA LYS A 142 -32.24 -11.60 -26.64
C LYS A 142 -30.90 -10.87 -26.43
N HIS A 143 -30.64 -10.34 -25.24
CA HIS A 143 -29.40 -9.65 -24.92
C HIS A 143 -28.18 -10.59 -24.94
N LEU A 144 -28.32 -11.83 -24.48
CA LEU A 144 -27.27 -12.84 -24.57
C LEU A 144 -26.93 -13.18 -26.02
N ARG A 145 -27.94 -13.34 -26.90
CA ARG A 145 -27.69 -13.51 -28.34
C ARG A 145 -26.90 -12.34 -28.90
N MET A 146 -27.34 -11.11 -28.63
CA MET A 146 -26.66 -9.90 -29.11
C MET A 146 -25.22 -9.80 -28.59
N LEU A 147 -24.95 -10.25 -27.36
CA LEU A 147 -23.59 -10.27 -26.80
C LEU A 147 -22.73 -11.30 -27.52
N VAL A 148 -23.20 -12.53 -27.66
CA VAL A 148 -22.43 -13.64 -28.26
C VAL A 148 -22.23 -13.45 -29.77
N SER A 149 -23.04 -12.63 -30.42
CA SER A 149 -22.81 -12.22 -31.81
C SER A 149 -21.64 -11.24 -31.99
N LYS A 150 -21.05 -10.71 -30.91
CA LYS A 150 -19.85 -9.86 -30.98
C LYS A 150 -18.58 -10.70 -31.16
N PRO A 151 -17.47 -10.08 -31.64
CA PRO A 151 -16.16 -10.72 -31.65
C PRO A 151 -15.77 -11.27 -30.26
N GLU A 152 -15.09 -12.41 -30.24
CA GLU A 152 -14.62 -13.06 -29.00
C GLU A 152 -13.75 -12.12 -28.16
N ALA A 153 -12.85 -11.37 -28.80
CA ALA A 153 -11.97 -10.41 -28.13
C ALA A 153 -12.73 -9.36 -27.32
N ASP A 154 -13.86 -8.86 -27.83
CA ASP A 154 -14.69 -7.87 -27.14
C ASP A 154 -15.36 -8.46 -25.90
N ILE A 155 -15.78 -9.73 -25.95
CA ILE A 155 -16.43 -10.41 -24.83
C ILE A 155 -15.40 -10.71 -23.74
N LEU A 156 -14.18 -11.12 -24.13
CA LEU A 156 -13.09 -11.34 -23.20
C LEU A 156 -12.64 -10.04 -22.53
N GLN A 157 -12.52 -8.95 -23.29
CA GLN A 157 -12.21 -7.63 -22.74
C GLN A 157 -13.30 -7.18 -21.74
N LEU A 158 -14.58 -7.34 -22.10
CA LEU A 158 -15.71 -7.05 -21.21
C LEU A 158 -15.63 -7.83 -19.90
N LYS A 159 -15.28 -9.12 -19.97
CA LYS A 159 -15.10 -9.99 -18.80
C LYS A 159 -13.96 -9.50 -17.92
N ASN A 160 -12.82 -9.13 -18.50
CA ASN A 160 -11.67 -8.64 -17.76
C ASN A 160 -12.00 -7.32 -17.04
N HIS A 161 -12.59 -6.36 -17.76
CA HIS A 161 -13.06 -5.10 -17.17
C HIS A 161 -14.05 -5.33 -16.01
N GLN A 162 -14.99 -6.27 -16.15
CA GLN A 162 -15.93 -6.61 -15.07
C GLN A 162 -15.21 -7.24 -13.86
N THR A 163 -14.26 -8.14 -14.10
CA THR A 163 -13.53 -8.86 -13.04
C THR A 163 -12.69 -7.89 -12.22
N ASP A 164 -11.93 -7.02 -12.88
CA ASP A 164 -11.10 -6.02 -12.23
C ASP A 164 -11.97 -5.02 -11.45
N TYR A 165 -13.04 -4.51 -12.08
CA TYR A 165 -13.99 -3.61 -11.41
C TYR A 165 -14.55 -4.20 -10.12
N LEU A 166 -15.00 -5.46 -10.15
CA LEU A 166 -15.55 -6.13 -8.97
C LEU A 166 -14.48 -6.38 -7.90
N ALA A 167 -13.26 -6.73 -8.30
CA ALA A 167 -12.14 -6.93 -7.36
C ALA A 167 -11.80 -5.64 -6.60
N TYR A 168 -11.60 -4.53 -7.33
CA TYR A 168 -11.31 -3.22 -6.73
C TYR A 168 -12.48 -2.69 -5.89
N LYS A 169 -13.73 -2.87 -6.36
CA LYS A 169 -14.93 -2.47 -5.61
C LYS A 169 -15.10 -3.27 -4.32
N ALA A 170 -14.85 -4.58 -4.35
CA ALA A 170 -14.89 -5.42 -3.15
C ALA A 170 -13.79 -5.02 -2.15
N ALA A 171 -12.58 -4.74 -2.63
CA ALA A 171 -11.47 -4.28 -1.79
C ALA A 171 -11.73 -2.91 -1.15
N ALA A 172 -12.27 -1.95 -1.92
CA ALA A 172 -12.67 -0.64 -1.42
C ALA A 172 -13.74 -0.76 -0.33
N LYS A 173 -14.78 -1.58 -0.57
CA LYS A 173 -15.85 -1.83 0.40
C LYS A 173 -15.34 -2.49 1.68
N LYS A 174 -14.44 -3.48 1.57
CA LYS A 174 -13.89 -4.18 2.74
C LYS A 174 -13.09 -3.26 3.66
N ASN A 175 -12.40 -2.27 3.09
CA ASN A 175 -11.53 -1.35 3.83
C ASN A 175 -12.18 0.03 4.06
N ASN A 176 -13.47 0.19 3.76
CA ASN A 176 -14.20 1.46 3.86
C ASN A 176 -13.53 2.63 3.11
N ILE A 177 -12.89 2.37 1.97
CA ILE A 177 -12.22 3.39 1.17
C ILE A 177 -13.19 3.95 0.13
N ALA A 178 -13.38 5.27 0.18
CA ALA A 178 -14.07 6.01 -0.88
C ALA A 178 -13.21 6.07 -2.15
N VAL A 179 -13.78 5.66 -3.29
CA VAL A 179 -13.14 5.67 -4.62
C VAL A 179 -14.05 6.36 -5.62
N ILE A 180 -13.49 7.27 -6.41
CA ILE A 180 -14.23 8.00 -7.44
C ILE A 180 -14.44 7.07 -8.64
N ASP A 181 -15.70 6.93 -9.07
CA ASP A 181 -16.04 6.26 -10.32
C ASP A 181 -16.28 7.32 -11.42
N PRO A 182 -15.41 7.43 -12.45
CA PRO A 182 -15.59 8.38 -13.53
C PRO A 182 -16.91 8.20 -14.29
N CYS A 183 -17.43 6.97 -14.32
CA CYS A 183 -18.64 6.60 -15.02
C CYS A 183 -19.93 6.83 -14.20
N ASP A 184 -19.84 7.30 -12.94
CA ASP A 184 -21.02 7.61 -12.14
C ASP A 184 -21.69 8.95 -12.51
N SER A 185 -22.81 9.24 -11.85
CA SER A 185 -23.47 10.54 -11.99
C SER A 185 -22.64 11.64 -11.32
N LYS A 186 -22.74 12.88 -11.83
CA LYS A 186 -21.98 14.02 -11.29
C LYS A 186 -22.21 14.20 -9.77
N SER A 187 -23.43 13.98 -9.30
CA SER A 187 -23.79 14.11 -7.89
C SER A 187 -23.12 13.07 -7.00
N VAL A 188 -23.05 11.81 -7.45
CA VAL A 188 -22.35 10.74 -6.72
C VAL A 188 -20.86 11.04 -6.65
N ARG A 189 -20.25 11.44 -7.76
CA ARG A 189 -18.83 11.83 -7.79
C ARG A 189 -18.53 12.97 -6.83
N LYS A 190 -19.36 14.03 -6.79
CA LYS A 190 -19.20 15.14 -5.85
C LYS A 190 -19.25 14.68 -4.39
N LYS A 191 -20.19 13.80 -4.03
CA LYS A 191 -20.27 13.25 -2.66
C LYS A 191 -19.01 12.49 -2.27
N VAL A 192 -18.50 11.65 -3.17
CA VAL A 192 -17.28 10.88 -2.95
C VAL A 192 -16.06 11.79 -2.83
N ILE A 193 -15.94 12.83 -3.66
CA ILE A 193 -14.87 13.83 -3.57
C ILE A 193 -14.89 14.52 -2.21
N LEU A 194 -16.05 15.00 -1.76
CA LEU A 194 -16.19 15.65 -0.45
C LEU A 194 -15.81 14.70 0.70
N GLN A 195 -16.17 13.42 0.59
CA GLN A 195 -15.77 12.42 1.57
C GLN A 195 -14.23 12.23 1.60
N ILE A 196 -13.60 12.11 0.43
CA ILE A 196 -12.14 11.98 0.32
C ILE A 196 -11.45 13.23 0.90
N GLU A 197 -11.92 14.43 0.56
CA GLU A 197 -11.39 15.69 1.09
C GLU A 197 -11.55 15.77 2.61
N ALA A 198 -12.68 15.33 3.17
CA ALA A 198 -12.90 15.31 4.60
C ALA A 198 -11.94 14.34 5.32
N GLU A 199 -11.76 13.14 4.78
CA GLU A 199 -10.80 12.14 5.31
C GLU A 199 -9.36 12.67 5.24
N GLN A 200 -8.97 13.29 4.12
CA GLN A 200 -7.64 13.89 3.96
C GLN A 200 -7.42 15.04 4.95
N ARG A 201 -8.42 15.92 5.15
CA ARG A 201 -8.34 16.99 6.15
C ARG A 201 -8.19 16.43 7.56
N GLN A 202 -8.94 15.41 7.93
CA GLN A 202 -8.81 14.76 9.25
C GLN A 202 -7.39 14.22 9.46
N VAL A 203 -6.82 13.56 8.45
CA VAL A 203 -5.44 13.06 8.52
C VAL A 203 -4.44 14.20 8.67
N LEU A 204 -4.57 15.27 7.88
CA LEU A 204 -3.68 16.42 7.95
C LEU A 204 -3.78 17.14 9.31
N THR A 205 -5.00 17.31 9.85
CA THR A 205 -5.21 17.89 11.18
C THR A 205 -4.60 17.01 12.27
N ALA A 206 -4.84 15.69 12.24
CA ALA A 206 -4.24 14.78 13.21
C ALA A 206 -2.69 14.78 13.15
N GLU A 207 -2.11 14.85 11.95
CA GLU A 207 -0.67 14.98 11.78
C GLU A 207 -0.14 16.33 12.28
N SER A 208 -0.84 17.44 12.02
CA SER A 208 -0.44 18.76 12.52
C SER A 208 -0.54 18.85 14.04
N ASP A 209 -1.60 18.31 14.62
CA ASP A 209 -1.80 18.25 16.07
C ASP A 209 -0.70 17.41 16.70
N ARG A 210 -0.37 16.26 16.11
CA ARG A 210 0.73 15.42 16.58
C ARG A 210 2.08 16.09 16.48
N LEU A 211 2.36 16.82 15.40
CA LEU A 211 3.59 17.61 15.28
C LEU A 211 3.67 18.72 16.33
N TYR A 212 2.54 19.35 16.66
CA TYR A 212 2.46 20.35 17.71
C TYR A 212 2.71 19.73 19.10
N GLU A 213 2.12 18.57 19.40
CA GLU A 213 2.39 17.79 20.61
C GLU A 213 3.87 17.42 20.73
N ILE A 214 4.47 16.88 19.66
CA ILE A 214 5.88 16.53 19.60
C ILE A 214 6.73 17.77 19.90
N LYS A 215 6.46 18.90 19.25
CA LYS A 215 7.19 20.15 19.47
C LYS A 215 7.11 20.62 20.93
N ASN A 216 5.92 20.60 21.52
CA ASN A 216 5.74 20.96 22.93
C ASN A 216 6.47 20.00 23.87
N ARG A 217 6.45 18.71 23.57
CA ARG A 217 7.13 17.69 24.37
C ARG A 217 8.64 17.81 24.27
N LEU A 218 9.18 18.04 23.06
CA LEU A 218 10.59 18.37 22.84
C LEU A 218 10.98 19.61 23.65
N ASN A 219 10.22 20.71 23.55
CA ASN A 219 10.45 21.93 24.34
C ASN A 219 10.44 21.68 25.86
N SER A 220 9.59 20.77 26.32
CA SER A 220 9.53 20.40 27.74
C SER A 220 10.76 19.60 28.15
N ILE A 221 11.19 18.63 27.33
CA ILE A 221 12.39 17.82 27.55
C ILE A 221 13.65 18.69 27.55
N THR A 222 13.72 19.68 26.65
CA THR A 222 14.85 20.59 26.55
C THR A 222 14.92 21.56 27.74
N ALA A 223 13.78 22.00 28.28
CA ALA A 223 13.73 22.81 29.50
C ALA A 223 14.05 22.00 30.78
N MET A 224 13.84 20.69 30.78
CA MET A 224 14.14 19.82 31.92
C MET A 224 15.65 19.75 32.21
N SER A 225 15.99 19.56 33.48
CA SER A 225 17.38 19.43 33.96
C SER A 225 18.28 20.60 33.55
N GLY A 226 17.74 21.82 33.43
CA GLY A 226 18.51 23.04 33.17
C GLY A 226 19.18 23.09 31.80
N GLY A 227 18.61 22.42 30.79
CA GLY A 227 19.14 22.44 29.41
C GLY A 227 20.34 21.52 29.18
N VAL A 228 20.78 20.75 30.18
CA VAL A 228 21.96 19.88 30.10
C VAL A 228 21.86 18.88 28.94
N LEU A 229 20.67 18.33 28.69
CA LEU A 229 20.46 17.43 27.56
C LEU A 229 20.69 18.13 26.21
N ILE A 230 20.22 19.37 26.06
CA ILE A 230 20.43 20.16 24.84
C ILE A 230 21.92 20.41 24.65
N ASP A 231 22.63 20.84 25.70
CA ASP A 231 24.04 21.17 25.61
C ASP A 231 24.88 19.96 25.18
N ILE A 232 24.52 18.77 25.65
CA ILE A 232 25.13 17.49 25.23
C ILE A 232 24.80 17.18 23.76
N LEU A 233 23.53 17.34 23.36
CA LEU A 233 23.08 17.04 21.99
C LEU A 233 23.63 18.02 20.96
N ASP A 234 23.67 19.32 21.26
CA ASP A 234 24.21 20.39 20.41
C ASP A 234 25.70 20.16 20.13
N LYS A 235 26.45 19.72 21.15
CA LYS A 235 27.85 19.32 21.01
C LYS A 235 28.04 17.92 20.41
N LYS A 236 26.95 17.22 20.08
CA LYS A 236 26.92 15.86 19.52
C LYS A 236 27.69 14.85 20.38
N TRP A 237 27.60 15.00 21.69
CA TRP A 237 28.23 14.08 22.63
C TRP A 237 27.39 12.83 22.86
N ASP A 238 28.06 11.70 23.02
CA ASP A 238 27.40 10.48 23.45
C ASP A 238 27.09 10.53 24.95
N LEU A 239 25.80 10.57 25.28
CA LEU A 239 25.31 10.59 26.66
C LEU A 239 25.77 9.36 27.44
N ILE A 240 25.84 8.19 26.81
CA ILE A 240 26.25 6.94 27.49
C ILE A 240 27.69 7.06 27.98
N THR A 241 28.58 7.58 27.12
CA THR A 241 29.97 7.85 27.47
C THR A 241 30.06 8.82 28.67
N ILE A 242 29.30 9.91 28.68
CA ILE A 242 29.30 10.88 29.80
C ILE A 242 28.79 10.24 31.10
N LEU A 243 27.69 9.49 31.03
CA LEU A 243 27.12 8.80 32.19
C LEU A 243 28.06 7.72 32.74
N SER A 244 28.83 7.05 31.88
CA SER A 244 29.88 6.12 32.30
C SER A 244 31.00 6.82 33.07
N LEU A 245 31.39 8.03 32.65
CA LEU A 245 32.39 8.83 33.38
C LEU A 245 31.86 9.25 34.76
N ARG A 246 30.58 9.64 34.85
CA ARG A 246 29.92 9.90 36.15
C ARG A 246 29.93 8.65 37.03
N ASP A 247 29.63 7.48 36.49
CA ASP A 247 29.62 6.22 37.25
C ASP A 247 31.02 5.82 37.74
N GLN A 248 32.07 6.09 36.94
CA GLN A 248 33.46 5.90 37.36
C GLN A 248 33.85 6.86 38.49
N TYR A 249 33.46 8.13 38.38
CA TYR A 249 33.64 9.14 39.41
C TYR A 249 32.93 8.79 40.72
N GLU A 250 31.65 8.39 40.68
CA GLU A 250 30.91 7.97 41.87
C GLU A 250 31.53 6.72 42.53
N LYS A 251 31.98 5.76 41.72
CA LYS A 251 32.73 4.60 42.22
C LYS A 251 34.04 5.01 42.89
N ALA A 252 34.79 5.94 42.31
CA ALA A 252 36.03 6.44 42.91
C ALA A 252 35.78 7.17 44.24
N ILE A 253 34.71 7.99 44.32
CA ILE A 253 34.30 8.66 45.55
C ILE A 253 33.87 7.65 46.62
N SER A 254 33.11 6.63 46.25
CA SER A 254 32.60 5.62 47.20
C SER A 254 33.71 4.82 47.89
N LYS A 255 34.91 4.74 47.28
CA LYS A 255 36.10 4.09 47.83
C LYS A 255 36.86 4.96 48.84
N LEU A 256 36.57 6.26 48.90
CA LEU A 256 37.22 7.17 49.83
C LEU A 256 36.64 7.05 51.24
N PRO A 257 37.43 7.32 52.30
CA PRO A 257 36.92 7.52 53.65
C PRO A 257 35.87 8.64 53.67
N LYS A 258 34.82 8.54 54.52
CA LYS A 258 33.70 9.52 54.57
C LYS A 258 34.15 10.99 54.67
N LYS A 259 35.23 11.26 55.41
CA LYS A 259 35.81 12.61 55.56
C LYS A 259 36.37 13.16 54.23
N ASP A 260 36.93 12.28 53.41
CA ASP A 260 37.53 12.61 52.13
C ASP A 260 36.50 12.65 51.00
N ALA A 261 35.49 11.77 51.05
CA ALA A 261 34.38 11.76 50.10
C ALA A 261 33.55 13.06 50.13
N ASN A 262 33.49 13.72 51.29
CA ASN A 262 32.79 15.00 51.48
C ASN A 262 33.69 16.22 51.22
N ASN A 263 34.99 16.04 50.94
CA ASN A 263 35.90 17.14 50.67
C ASN A 263 35.80 17.57 49.19
N ALA A 264 35.39 18.82 48.94
CA ALA A 264 35.23 19.36 47.59
C ALA A 264 36.52 19.33 46.74
N ILE A 265 37.69 19.54 47.37
CA ILE A 265 38.98 19.54 46.66
C ILE A 265 39.30 18.13 46.16
N LYS A 266 39.15 17.11 47.01
CA LYS A 266 39.39 15.71 46.62
C LYS A 266 38.39 15.23 45.56
N ARG A 267 37.14 15.70 45.62
CA ARG A 267 36.14 15.43 44.57
C ARG A 267 36.54 16.06 43.24
N LEU A 268 37.01 17.30 43.24
CA LEU A 268 37.50 17.98 42.03
C LEU A 268 38.71 17.26 41.43
N GLU A 269 39.66 16.80 42.24
CA GLU A 269 40.83 16.03 41.78
C GLU A 269 40.42 14.73 41.06
N ILE A 270 39.45 14.00 41.61
CA ILE A 270 38.91 12.78 40.98
C ILE A 270 38.17 13.14 39.70
N PHE A 271 37.31 14.17 39.73
CA PHE A 271 36.62 14.67 38.53
C PHE A 271 37.62 14.98 37.42
N ASP A 272 38.68 15.72 37.74
CA ASP A 272 39.68 16.13 36.77
C ASP A 272 40.40 14.94 36.16
N LYS A 273 40.73 13.95 36.98
CA LYS A 273 41.39 12.71 36.57
C LYS A 273 40.50 11.89 35.63
N GLU A 274 39.26 11.59 36.04
CA GLU A 274 38.36 10.71 35.29
C GLU A 274 37.88 11.37 33.97
N THR A 275 37.70 12.70 33.95
CA THR A 275 37.23 13.41 32.75
C THR A 275 38.34 13.87 31.80
N SER A 276 39.61 13.83 32.22
CA SER A 276 40.76 14.37 31.46
C SER A 276 40.81 13.93 29.99
N SER A 277 40.70 12.62 29.73
CA SER A 277 40.74 12.06 28.38
C SER A 277 39.59 12.59 27.51
N PHE A 278 38.38 12.58 28.06
CA PHE A 278 37.19 13.07 27.36
C PHE A 278 37.29 14.57 27.07
N ARG A 279 37.72 15.37 28.05
CA ARG A 279 37.90 16.82 27.90
C ARG A 279 38.90 17.16 26.80
N ASN A 280 40.07 16.53 26.82
CA ASN A 280 41.11 16.77 25.82
C ASN A 280 40.62 16.39 24.41
N GLU A 281 39.94 15.24 24.27
CA GLU A 281 39.40 14.80 22.99
C GLU A 281 38.34 15.77 22.45
N GLN A 282 37.38 16.17 23.29
CA GLN A 282 36.30 17.07 22.87
C GLN A 282 36.79 18.49 22.63
N THR A 283 37.72 19.00 23.44
CA THR A 283 38.37 20.31 23.19
C THR A 283 39.07 20.29 21.84
N ASN A 284 39.86 19.26 21.53
CA ASN A 284 40.54 19.16 20.24
C ASN A 284 39.53 19.13 19.07
N LYS A 285 38.46 18.32 19.18
CA LYS A 285 37.41 18.24 18.16
C LYS A 285 36.70 19.58 17.93
N LEU A 286 36.35 20.30 18.99
CA LEU A 286 35.64 21.58 18.89
C LEU A 286 36.56 22.72 18.43
N VAL A 287 37.83 22.71 18.83
CA VAL A 287 38.82 23.72 18.40
C VAL A 287 39.15 23.59 16.91
N ILE A 288 39.29 22.37 16.38
CA ILE A 288 39.56 22.14 14.94
C ILE A 288 38.41 22.68 14.07
N ASN A 289 37.18 22.62 14.56
CA ASN A 289 35.99 23.07 13.84
C ASN A 289 35.68 24.56 14.05
N ALA A 290 36.47 25.30 14.83
CA ALA A 290 36.28 26.73 15.04
C ALA A 290 36.89 27.55 13.89
N GLU A 291 36.21 28.64 13.52
CA GLU A 291 36.65 29.56 12.45
C GLU A 291 38.00 30.23 12.78
N GLN A 292 38.31 30.42 14.07
CA GLN A 292 39.57 30.97 14.54
C GLN A 292 40.16 30.11 15.66
N VAL A 293 41.21 29.37 15.31
CA VAL A 293 41.99 28.57 16.25
C VAL A 293 42.91 29.50 17.05
N SER A 294 42.57 29.76 18.31
CA SER A 294 43.40 30.55 19.22
C SER A 294 43.44 29.92 20.61
N LEU A 295 44.48 30.24 21.40
CA LEU A 295 44.59 29.83 22.80
C LEU A 295 43.41 30.34 23.64
N ALA A 296 42.85 31.51 23.28
CA ALA A 296 41.65 32.04 23.93
C ALA A 296 40.42 31.18 23.60
N THR A 297 40.23 30.81 22.33
CA THR A 297 39.15 29.93 21.87
C THR A 297 39.21 28.57 22.57
N ALA A 298 40.39 27.97 22.66
CA ALA A 298 40.59 26.67 23.34
C ALA A 298 40.26 26.75 24.84
N ARG A 299 40.63 27.84 25.52
CA ARG A 299 40.28 28.07 26.93
C ARG A 299 38.78 28.22 27.14
N THR A 300 38.09 28.97 26.28
CA THR A 300 36.63 29.13 26.37
C THR A 300 35.92 27.80 26.15
N ILE A 301 36.30 27.05 25.11
CA ILE A 301 35.75 25.72 24.83
C ILE A 301 35.95 24.79 26.03
N THR A 302 37.15 24.75 26.61
CA THR A 302 37.44 23.89 27.76
C THR A 302 36.57 24.24 28.96
N LYS A 303 36.39 25.53 29.25
CA LYS A 303 35.49 26.00 30.32
C LYS A 303 34.03 25.61 30.08
N ASP A 304 33.56 25.71 28.84
CA ASP A 304 32.20 25.30 28.49
C ASP A 304 32.01 23.80 28.67
N ILE A 305 33.03 23.01 28.33
CA ILE A 305 33.02 21.56 28.53
C ILE A 305 32.95 21.21 30.01
N ASP A 306 33.82 21.82 30.82
CA ASP A 306 33.83 21.64 32.27
C ASP A 306 32.48 22.00 32.88
N SER A 307 31.90 23.13 32.46
CA SER A 307 30.58 23.59 32.93
C SER A 307 29.45 22.59 32.66
N ILE A 308 29.45 21.94 31.48
CA ILE A 308 28.45 20.91 31.16
C ILE A 308 28.70 19.64 31.97
N LEU A 309 29.95 19.16 32.04
CA LEU A 309 30.30 17.95 32.77
C LEU A 309 30.00 18.08 34.25
N LEU A 310 30.35 19.20 34.88
CA LEU A 310 30.03 19.47 36.28
C LEU A 310 28.52 19.43 36.52
N ARG A 311 27.72 20.07 35.65
CA ARG A 311 26.25 20.00 35.75
C ARG A 311 25.71 18.58 35.67
N VAL A 312 26.32 17.70 34.85
CA VAL A 312 25.93 16.28 34.77
C VAL A 312 26.33 15.52 36.02
N PHE A 313 27.52 15.79 36.57
CA PHE A 313 28.06 15.09 37.73
C PHE A 313 27.38 15.51 39.03
N ASP A 314 26.83 16.72 39.08
CA ASP A 314 26.03 17.24 40.19
C ASP A 314 24.57 16.75 40.18
N LEU A 315 24.13 16.06 39.12
CA LEU A 315 22.80 15.47 39.08
C LEU A 315 22.65 14.39 40.15
N THR A 316 21.47 14.34 40.78
CA THR A 316 21.05 13.21 41.61
C THR A 316 20.78 11.97 40.75
N ASP A 317 20.80 10.78 41.34
CA ASP A 317 20.51 9.53 40.60
C ASP A 317 19.13 9.55 39.94
N LYS A 318 18.12 10.14 40.61
CA LYS A 318 16.79 10.35 40.01
C LYS A 318 16.85 11.25 38.77
N GLN A 319 17.65 12.30 38.80
CA GLN A 319 17.81 13.20 37.64
C GLN A 319 18.64 12.55 36.53
N LYS A 320 19.62 11.70 36.85
CA LYS A 320 20.38 10.89 35.89
C LYS A 320 19.48 9.90 35.16
N ASP A 321 18.62 9.20 35.88
CA ASP A 321 17.65 8.27 35.30
C ASP A 321 16.66 9.02 34.39
N GLN A 322 16.16 10.17 34.87
CA GLN A 322 15.28 11.03 34.07
C GLN A 322 15.99 11.56 32.82
N LEU A 323 17.26 11.96 32.91
CA LEU A 323 18.06 12.42 31.76
C LEU A 323 18.18 11.33 30.69
N THR A 324 18.42 10.09 31.13
CA THR A 324 18.51 8.93 30.24
C THR A 324 17.17 8.65 29.55
N GLN A 325 16.06 8.68 30.30
CA GLN A 325 14.72 8.50 29.75
C GLN A 325 14.35 9.61 28.76
N ASN A 326 14.62 10.86 29.13
CA ASN A 326 14.37 12.04 28.30
C ASN A 326 15.18 12.00 26.99
N SER A 327 16.44 11.54 27.04
CA SER A 327 17.27 11.39 25.83
C SER A 327 16.70 10.36 24.84
N LYS A 328 16.22 9.22 25.36
CA LYS A 328 15.56 8.20 24.53
C LYS A 328 14.28 8.75 23.90
N GLU A 329 13.43 9.36 24.71
CA GLU A 329 12.18 9.97 24.26
C GLU A 329 12.44 11.06 23.21
N TYR A 330 13.45 11.93 23.42
CA TYR A 330 13.86 12.96 22.47
C TYR A 330 14.26 12.38 21.10
N SER A 331 14.99 11.26 21.08
CA SER A 331 15.38 10.58 19.85
C SER A 331 14.17 9.97 19.12
N GLU A 332 13.28 9.32 19.86
CA GLU A 332 12.05 8.71 19.32
C GLU A 332 11.12 9.76 18.71
N LEU A 333 10.90 10.87 19.43
CA LEU A 333 10.06 11.98 18.98
C LEU A 333 10.62 12.65 17.72
N ASN A 334 11.94 12.82 17.62
CA ASN A 334 12.56 13.37 16.39
C ASN A 334 12.43 12.42 15.19
N LYS A 335 12.54 11.11 15.41
CA LYS A 335 12.29 10.11 14.34
C LYS A 335 10.84 10.13 13.89
N GLU A 336 9.90 10.22 14.84
CA GLU A 336 8.48 10.35 14.55
C GLU A 336 8.19 11.63 13.75
N GLN A 337 8.72 12.77 14.19
CA GLN A 337 8.60 14.06 13.50
C GLN A 337 9.09 13.97 12.05
N ALA A 338 10.28 13.41 11.84
CA ALA A 338 10.85 13.22 10.50
C ALA A 338 9.95 12.34 9.61
N ALA A 339 9.42 11.25 10.16
CA ALA A 339 8.53 10.35 9.43
C ALA A 339 7.19 11.01 9.06
N ILE A 340 6.62 11.85 9.94
CA ILE A 340 5.39 12.61 9.63
C ILE A 340 5.67 13.64 8.53
N ILE A 341 6.76 14.40 8.63
CA ILE A 341 7.14 15.40 7.62
C ILE A 341 7.39 14.73 6.25
N GLU A 342 8.06 13.59 6.23
CA GLU A 342 8.29 12.82 5.00
C GLU A 342 6.97 12.37 4.35
N LYS A 343 6.01 11.89 5.15
CA LYS A 343 4.67 11.53 4.67
C LYS A 343 3.93 12.73 4.09
N GLN A 344 4.00 13.89 4.73
CA GLN A 344 3.39 15.13 4.23
C GLN A 344 4.00 15.58 2.91
N ASN A 345 5.33 15.59 2.80
CA ASN A 345 6.04 15.95 1.57
C ASN A 345 5.70 15.01 0.40
N LYS A 346 5.58 13.70 0.67
CA LYS A 346 5.15 12.71 -0.34
C LYS A 346 3.73 12.95 -0.85
N ARG A 347 2.85 13.55 -0.05
CA ARG A 347 1.48 13.92 -0.47
C ARG A 347 1.44 15.24 -1.23
N LEU A 348 2.29 16.22 -0.88
CA LEU A 348 2.35 17.53 -1.54
C LEU A 348 3.02 17.49 -2.93
N ASN A 349 3.95 16.57 -3.16
CA ASN A 349 4.66 16.41 -4.43
C ASN A 349 3.88 15.57 -5.48
N ARG A 350 2.55 15.43 -5.32
CA ARG A 350 1.64 14.71 -6.22
C ARG A 350 0.56 15.65 -6.71
#